data_AF-A0A545V524-F1
#
_entry.id   AF-A0A545V524-F1
#
_cell.length_a   1.000
_cell.length_b   1.000
_cell.length_c   1.000
_cell.angle_alpha   90.00
_cell.angle_beta   90.00
_cell.angle_gamma   90.00
#
_symmetry.space_group_name_H-M   'P 1'
#
loop_
_entity.id
_entity.type
_entity.pdbx_description
1 polymer ?
#
loop_
_entity_poly.entity_id
_entity_poly.type
_entity_poly.pdbx_seq_one_letter_code
_entity_poly.pdbx_strand_id
1 'polypeptide(L)'
;MLDFLGTFMMKDPYFVFGREKSLEYALPWYLENLPPWRLEAYRQLFSITGAFSAVAAAYSLADLVHYGVTLYCNPSRNIPWIYTSAVGSLGEVFDRGLAGFWGSWWHQTFRQQFLSPAAFLVKKGIILKGTALGNLVALMSTFAMSGLLHGMGSLSAVPQTKLWKQPAFFLLQPVGIILQQQIAFRLHRSLPTAHVTLRRIGNAWFTLLWLYATAPLFNDDMAEMGLWLLEPVPFSVFRAMGFGYPGDAAWRWDRSYFFRWHSGRSWWQSGFAI
;
A
#
# COMPACT_ATOMS: atom_id res chain seq x y z
N MET A 1 12.30 8.88 -6.10
CA MET A 1 10.86 8.56 -6.33
C MET A 1 9.95 9.33 -5.39
N LEU A 2 10.12 9.23 -4.06
CA LEU A 2 9.27 9.95 -3.09
C LEU A 2 9.22 11.48 -3.30
N ASP A 3 10.36 12.11 -3.58
CA ASP A 3 10.42 13.55 -3.92
C ASP A 3 9.57 13.91 -5.16
N PHE A 4 9.72 13.13 -6.23
CA PHE A 4 8.95 13.26 -7.46
C PHE A 4 7.45 13.15 -7.17
N LEU A 5 7.02 12.06 -6.53
CA LEU A 5 5.62 11.83 -6.24
C LEU A 5 5.04 12.93 -5.34
N GLY A 6 5.71 13.29 -4.25
CA GLY A 6 5.26 14.38 -3.38
C GLY A 6 5.19 15.74 -4.08
N THR A 7 5.96 15.98 -5.14
CA THR A 7 5.86 17.23 -5.92
C THR A 7 4.70 17.20 -6.92
N PHE A 8 4.55 16.10 -7.66
CA PHE A 8 3.61 16.03 -8.79
C PHE A 8 2.22 15.58 -8.38
N MET A 9 2.07 14.79 -7.31
CA MET A 9 0.76 14.43 -6.75
C MET A 9 0.03 15.68 -6.25
N MET A 10 0.74 16.61 -5.62
CA MET A 10 0.17 17.86 -5.12
C MET A 10 -0.46 18.74 -6.21
N LYS A 11 -0.16 18.49 -7.49
CA LYS A 11 -0.73 19.22 -8.63
C LYS A 11 -2.11 18.72 -9.04
N ASP A 12 -2.43 17.46 -8.78
CA ASP A 12 -3.77 16.92 -9.05
C ASP A 12 -4.64 17.11 -7.79
N PRO A 13 -5.74 17.89 -7.85
CA PRO A 13 -6.62 18.12 -6.71
C PRO A 13 -7.14 16.85 -6.03
N TYR A 14 -7.17 15.71 -6.74
CA TYR A 14 -7.50 14.42 -6.16
C TYR A 14 -6.63 14.05 -4.98
N PHE A 15 -5.30 14.19 -5.08
CA PHE A 15 -4.40 13.79 -4.00
C PHE A 15 -4.42 14.74 -2.80
N VAL A 16 -4.96 15.95 -2.98
CA VAL A 16 -5.05 16.98 -1.95
C VAL A 16 -6.39 16.91 -1.21
N PHE A 17 -7.49 16.76 -1.94
CA PHE A 17 -8.84 16.90 -1.39
C PHE A 17 -9.66 15.61 -1.38
N GLY A 18 -9.17 14.54 -2.01
CA GLY A 18 -9.93 13.32 -2.25
C GLY A 18 -10.89 13.44 -3.44
N ARG A 19 -11.54 12.33 -3.80
CA ARG A 19 -12.31 12.21 -5.05
C ARG A 19 -13.44 13.24 -5.18
N GLU A 20 -14.32 13.32 -4.19
CA GLU A 20 -15.55 14.13 -4.28
C GLU A 20 -15.23 15.62 -4.40
N LYS A 21 -14.41 16.16 -3.49
CA LYS A 21 -14.02 17.57 -3.47
C LYS A 21 -13.14 17.98 -4.64
N SER A 22 -12.35 17.06 -5.20
CA SER A 22 -11.46 17.38 -6.33
C SER A 22 -12.19 17.87 -7.57
N LEU A 23 -13.49 17.57 -7.72
CA LEU A 23 -14.31 17.98 -8.85
C LEU A 23 -14.59 19.50 -8.87
N GLU A 24 -14.44 20.17 -7.73
CA GLU A 24 -14.62 21.62 -7.60
C GLU A 24 -13.41 22.42 -8.11
N TYR A 25 -12.29 21.74 -8.41
CA TYR A 25 -11.03 22.36 -8.78
C TYR A 25 -10.64 21.98 -10.22
N ALA A 26 -10.01 22.92 -10.93
CA ALA A 26 -9.49 22.66 -12.26
C ALA A 26 -8.33 21.65 -12.22
N LEU A 27 -8.30 20.74 -13.19
CA LEU A 27 -7.16 19.85 -13.40
C LEU A 27 -5.99 20.65 -14.00
N PRO A 28 -4.73 20.22 -13.76
CA PRO A 28 -3.60 20.70 -14.53
C PRO A 28 -3.80 20.47 -16.03
N TRP A 29 -3.27 21.38 -16.85
CA TRP A 29 -3.41 21.34 -18.32
C TRP A 29 -3.01 20.00 -18.96
N TYR A 30 -2.07 19.26 -18.36
CA TYR A 30 -1.60 17.95 -18.85
C TYR A 30 -2.51 16.77 -18.44
N LEU A 31 -3.47 16.99 -17.55
CA LEU A 31 -4.47 16.01 -17.13
C LEU A 31 -5.89 16.32 -17.65
N GLU A 32 -6.16 17.59 -17.98
CA GLU A 32 -7.50 18.08 -18.36
C GLU A 32 -8.13 17.31 -19.53
N ASN A 33 -7.34 16.92 -20.52
CA ASN A 33 -7.82 16.23 -21.72
C ASN A 33 -7.77 14.70 -21.63
N LEU A 34 -7.46 14.12 -20.47
CA LEU A 34 -7.42 12.67 -20.31
C LEU A 34 -8.83 12.08 -20.21
N PRO A 35 -9.14 10.99 -20.93
CA PRO A 35 -10.39 10.27 -20.70
C PRO A 35 -10.41 9.71 -19.26
N PRO A 36 -11.59 9.54 -18.64
CA PRO A 36 -11.71 9.20 -17.22
C PRO A 36 -10.90 7.98 -16.78
N TRP A 37 -10.84 6.93 -17.62
CA TRP A 37 -10.08 5.72 -17.32
C TRP A 37 -8.55 5.93 -17.31
N ARG A 38 -8.03 6.85 -18.14
CA ARG A 38 -6.59 7.17 -18.14
C ARG A 38 -6.23 8.02 -16.93
N LEU A 39 -7.09 8.97 -16.57
CA LEU A 39 -6.91 9.77 -15.37
C LEU A 39 -6.93 8.89 -14.12
N GLU A 40 -7.85 7.94 -14.05
CA GLU A 40 -7.91 6.95 -12.98
C GLU A 40 -6.66 6.07 -12.95
N ALA A 41 -6.22 5.54 -14.10
CA ALA A 41 -5.00 4.76 -14.17
C ALA A 41 -3.76 5.55 -13.72
N TYR A 42 -3.65 6.82 -14.11
CA TYR A 42 -2.61 7.73 -13.64
C TYR A 42 -2.64 7.85 -12.11
N ARG A 43 -3.81 8.13 -11.53
CA ARG A 43 -3.96 8.28 -10.08
C ARG A 43 -3.56 7.02 -9.32
N GLN A 44 -4.04 5.88 -9.79
CA GLN A 44 -3.72 4.59 -9.18
C GLN A 44 -2.24 4.21 -9.31
N LEU A 45 -1.62 4.48 -10.46
CA LEU A 45 -0.17 4.25 -10.67
C LEU A 45 0.67 5.12 -9.73
N PHE A 46 0.30 6.39 -9.56
CA PHE A 46 0.98 7.29 -8.62
C PHE A 46 0.79 6.82 -7.17
N SER A 47 -0.43 6.44 -6.77
CA SER A 47 -0.69 5.91 -5.43
C SER A 47 0.10 4.63 -5.12
N ILE A 48 0.08 3.62 -6.01
CA ILE A 48 0.80 2.36 -5.75
C ILE A 48 2.32 2.56 -5.76
N THR A 49 2.84 3.43 -6.65
CA THR A 49 4.27 3.77 -6.68
C THR A 49 4.67 4.53 -5.42
N GLY A 50 3.81 5.41 -4.92
CA GLY A 50 3.99 6.14 -3.66
C GLY A 50 4.04 5.20 -2.47
N ALA A 51 3.03 4.33 -2.34
CA ALA A 51 2.97 3.31 -1.30
C ALA A 51 4.19 2.38 -1.35
N PHE A 52 4.54 1.86 -2.52
CA PHE A 52 5.73 1.02 -2.71
C PHE A 52 7.01 1.74 -2.27
N SER A 53 7.20 2.98 -2.71
CA SER A 53 8.39 3.76 -2.40
C SER A 53 8.48 4.10 -0.92
N ALA A 54 7.36 4.43 -0.28
CA ALA A 54 7.30 4.77 1.14
C ALA A 54 7.61 3.54 2.01
N VAL A 55 7.00 2.40 1.70
CA VAL A 55 7.27 1.12 2.36
C VAL A 55 8.73 0.74 2.19
N ALA A 56 9.25 0.74 0.96
CA ALA A 56 10.65 0.40 0.69
C ALA A 56 11.63 1.33 1.44
N ALA A 57 11.37 2.64 1.46
CA ALA A 57 12.20 3.61 2.17
C ALA A 57 12.15 3.41 3.69
N ALA A 58 10.96 3.22 4.27
CA ALA A 58 10.77 3.01 5.69
C ALA A 58 11.51 1.77 6.19
N TYR A 59 11.40 0.64 5.48
CA TYR A 59 12.09 -0.60 5.85
C TYR A 59 13.60 -0.50 5.62
N SER A 60 14.05 0.11 4.51
CA SER A 60 15.48 0.32 4.27
C SER A 60 16.11 1.21 5.36
N LEU A 61 15.39 2.24 5.82
CA LEU A 61 15.83 3.09 6.91
C LEU A 61 15.86 2.33 8.24
N ALA A 62 14.82 1.54 8.53
CA ALA A 62 14.77 0.72 9.73
C ALA A 62 15.92 -0.30 9.76
N ASP A 63 16.22 -0.94 8.63
CA ASP A 63 17.32 -1.89 8.49
C ASP A 63 18.67 -1.20 8.66
N LEU A 64 18.87 0.00 8.12
CA LEU A 64 20.09 0.78 8.31
C LEU A 64 20.29 1.17 9.79
N VAL A 65 19.23 1.60 10.47
CA VAL A 65 19.26 1.92 11.90
C VAL A 65 19.56 0.67 12.72
N HIS A 66 18.86 -0.43 12.46
CA HIS A 66 19.11 -1.70 13.14
C HIS A 66 20.54 -2.17 12.91
N TYR A 67 21.05 -2.12 11.69
CA TYR A 67 22.42 -2.45 11.34
C TYR A 67 23.42 -1.63 12.14
N GLY A 68 23.25 -0.30 12.17
CA GLY A 68 24.10 0.60 12.94
C GLY A 68 24.13 0.27 14.43
N VAL A 69 22.98 -0.06 15.02
CA VAL A 69 22.89 -0.46 16.44
C VAL A 69 23.50 -1.84 16.67
N THR A 70 23.20 -2.83 15.83
CA THR A 70 23.67 -4.21 16.02
C THR A 70 25.14 -4.39 15.71
N LEU A 71 25.76 -3.51 14.91
CA LEU A 71 27.20 -3.53 14.67
C LEU A 71 27.99 -3.51 15.98
N TYR A 72 27.50 -2.76 16.98
CA TYR A 72 28.15 -2.64 18.29
C TYR A 72 27.67 -3.69 19.30
N CYS A 73 26.39 -4.05 19.28
CA CYS A 73 25.79 -4.88 20.33
C CYS A 73 25.62 -6.36 19.95
N ASN A 74 25.67 -6.71 18.67
CA ASN A 74 25.47 -8.09 18.20
C ASN A 74 26.21 -8.34 16.87
N PRO A 75 27.52 -8.66 16.91
CA PRO A 75 28.33 -8.87 15.71
C PRO A 75 27.79 -9.95 14.75
N SER A 76 26.99 -10.92 15.24
CA SER A 76 26.37 -11.94 14.38
C SER A 76 25.32 -11.36 13.40
N ARG A 77 24.89 -10.12 13.61
CA ARG A 77 23.94 -9.40 12.77
C ARG A 77 24.55 -8.24 11.98
N ASN A 78 25.88 -8.18 11.87
CA ASN A 78 26.59 -7.13 11.13
C ASN A 78 26.63 -7.38 9.60
N ILE A 79 25.68 -8.13 9.07
CA ILE A 79 25.67 -8.58 7.69
C ILE A 79 24.43 -8.00 6.99
N PRO A 80 24.57 -7.09 6.01
CA PRO A 80 23.44 -6.38 5.42
C PRO A 80 22.37 -7.25 4.72
N TRP A 81 22.71 -8.45 4.26
CA TRP A 81 21.75 -9.32 3.55
C TRP A 81 20.88 -10.19 4.46
N ILE A 82 21.01 -10.09 5.78
CA ILE A 82 20.12 -10.80 6.73
C ILE A 82 18.77 -10.10 6.88
N TYR A 83 18.70 -8.82 6.53
CA TYR A 83 17.48 -8.03 6.61
C TYR A 83 16.58 -8.37 5.43
N THR A 84 15.31 -8.66 5.73
CA THR A 84 14.38 -9.17 4.73
C THR A 84 13.80 -8.03 3.90
N SER A 85 13.77 -8.22 2.59
CA SER A 85 13.09 -7.29 1.68
C SER A 85 11.61 -7.12 2.04
N ALA A 86 11.12 -5.88 1.92
CA ALA A 86 9.71 -5.55 2.10
C ALA A 86 8.80 -6.12 0.99
N VAL A 87 9.41 -6.49 -0.15
CA VAL A 87 8.72 -7.08 -1.31
C VAL A 87 9.43 -8.34 -1.79
N GLY A 88 8.66 -9.29 -2.34
CA GLY A 88 9.21 -10.51 -2.92
C GLY A 88 9.51 -10.39 -4.41
N SER A 89 9.64 -11.53 -5.08
CA SER A 89 9.89 -11.59 -6.52
C SER A 89 8.64 -11.23 -7.33
N LEU A 90 8.79 -10.33 -8.30
CA LEU A 90 7.70 -9.99 -9.23
C LEU A 90 7.26 -11.18 -10.09
N GLY A 91 8.15 -12.18 -10.27
CA GLY A 91 7.84 -13.43 -10.96
C GLY A 91 6.60 -14.14 -10.40
N GLU A 92 6.36 -14.01 -9.09
CA GLU A 92 5.21 -14.61 -8.41
C GLU A 92 3.88 -14.06 -8.91
N VAL A 93 3.82 -12.80 -9.35
CA VAL A 93 2.61 -12.22 -9.95
C VAL A 93 2.32 -12.87 -11.30
N PHE A 94 3.35 -13.11 -12.11
CA PHE A 94 3.21 -13.81 -13.37
C PHE A 94 2.86 -15.29 -13.16
N ASP A 95 3.43 -15.94 -12.16
CA ASP A 95 3.27 -17.39 -11.98
C ASP A 95 2.00 -17.76 -11.21
N ARG A 96 1.57 -16.92 -10.27
CA ARG A 96 0.45 -17.19 -9.35
C ARG A 96 -0.64 -16.11 -9.37
N GLY A 97 -0.53 -15.09 -10.22
CA GLY A 97 -1.54 -14.05 -10.37
C GLY A 97 -1.77 -13.25 -9.10
N LEU A 98 -3.03 -12.97 -8.78
CA LEU A 98 -3.43 -12.14 -7.65
C LEU A 98 -3.04 -12.81 -6.31
N ALA A 99 -3.04 -14.14 -6.26
CA ALA A 99 -2.54 -14.86 -5.09
C ALA A 99 -1.03 -14.67 -4.90
N GLY A 100 -0.26 -14.60 -5.99
CA GLY A 100 1.17 -14.27 -5.96
C GLY A 100 1.43 -12.82 -5.57
N PHE A 101 0.60 -11.90 -6.08
CA PHE A 101 0.66 -10.47 -5.73
C PHE A 101 0.58 -10.27 -4.22
N TRP A 102 -0.50 -10.73 -3.57
CA TRP A 102 -0.68 -10.55 -2.13
C TRP A 102 0.15 -11.53 -1.29
N GLY A 103 0.24 -12.77 -1.75
CA GLY A 103 0.81 -13.87 -0.99
C GLY A 103 2.32 -14.01 -1.12
N SER A 104 3.00 -13.26 -1.98
CA SER A 104 4.45 -13.43 -2.16
C SER A 104 5.19 -12.16 -2.62
N TRP A 105 4.53 -11.25 -3.33
CA TRP A 105 5.20 -10.05 -3.86
C TRP A 105 5.01 -8.81 -2.99
N TRP A 106 3.77 -8.38 -2.74
CA TRP A 106 3.46 -7.12 -2.08
C TRP A 106 3.63 -7.18 -0.56
N HIS A 107 4.26 -6.15 0.02
CA HIS A 107 4.25 -5.81 1.45
C HIS A 107 4.39 -7.00 2.42
N GLN A 108 5.46 -7.78 2.27
CA GLN A 108 5.66 -9.06 2.98
C GLN A 108 5.89 -8.92 4.50
N THR A 109 6.08 -7.71 5.00
CA THR A 109 6.44 -7.42 6.40
C THR A 109 5.33 -7.69 7.41
N PHE A 110 4.07 -7.62 7.00
CA PHE A 110 2.91 -7.94 7.85
C PHE A 110 2.40 -9.38 7.68
N ARG A 111 3.03 -10.17 6.81
CA ARG A 111 2.54 -11.49 6.43
C ARG A 111 2.33 -12.40 7.64
N GLN A 112 3.32 -12.49 8.52
CA GLN A 112 3.24 -13.38 9.67
C GLN A 112 2.16 -12.94 10.66
N GLN A 113 2.04 -11.64 10.89
CA GLN A 113 1.06 -11.03 11.78
C GLN A 113 -0.36 -11.29 11.25
N PHE A 114 -0.60 -11.14 9.95
CA PHE A 114 -1.91 -11.40 9.35
C PHE A 114 -2.24 -12.89 9.20
N LEU A 115 -1.25 -13.76 9.13
CA LEU A 115 -1.46 -15.22 9.13
C LEU A 115 -1.69 -15.80 10.54
N SER A 116 -1.26 -15.09 11.59
CA SER A 116 -1.28 -15.59 12.97
C SER A 116 -2.67 -16.00 13.48
N PRO A 117 -3.76 -15.24 13.23
CA PRO A 117 -5.10 -15.67 13.66
C PRO A 117 -5.53 -16.99 13.02
N ALA A 118 -5.32 -17.14 11.72
CA ALA A 118 -5.63 -18.38 11.01
C ALA A 118 -4.79 -19.56 11.54
N ALA A 119 -3.49 -19.34 11.80
CA ALA A 119 -2.62 -20.36 12.40
C ALA A 119 -3.10 -20.78 13.80
N PHE A 120 -3.60 -19.83 14.60
CA PHE A 120 -4.20 -20.12 15.90
C PHE A 120 -5.46 -20.99 15.76
N LEU A 121 -6.36 -20.66 14.84
CA LEU A 121 -7.58 -21.45 14.60
C LEU A 121 -7.27 -22.88 14.14
N VAL A 122 -6.26 -23.06 13.28
CA VAL A 122 -5.77 -24.39 12.87
C VAL A 122 -5.22 -25.15 14.08
N LYS A 123 -4.38 -24.50 14.90
CA LYS A 123 -3.78 -25.11 16.10
C LYS A 123 -4.84 -25.56 17.12
N LYS A 124 -5.96 -24.84 17.21
CA LYS A 124 -7.08 -25.17 18.09
C LYS A 124 -8.04 -26.20 17.50
N GLY A 125 -7.82 -26.67 16.28
CA GLY A 125 -8.72 -27.61 15.60
C GLY A 125 -10.06 -26.99 15.20
N ILE A 126 -10.21 -25.66 15.25
CA ILE A 126 -11.44 -24.95 14.87
C ILE A 126 -11.61 -24.95 13.36
N ILE A 127 -10.52 -24.81 12.62
CA ILE A 127 -10.49 -24.97 11.16
C ILE A 127 -9.52 -26.08 10.77
N LEU A 128 -9.91 -26.88 9.77
CA LEU A 128 -9.11 -27.99 9.28
C LEU A 128 -8.19 -27.54 8.14
N LYS A 129 -6.88 -27.65 8.36
CA LYS A 129 -5.86 -27.35 7.35
C LYS A 129 -6.06 -28.22 6.11
N GLY A 130 -5.98 -27.61 4.92
CA GLY A 130 -6.09 -28.32 3.65
C GLY A 130 -7.52 -28.54 3.16
N THR A 131 -8.53 -28.26 3.99
CA THR A 131 -9.93 -28.25 3.53
C THR A 131 -10.28 -26.93 2.83
N ALA A 132 -11.23 -26.97 1.88
CA ALA A 132 -11.67 -25.76 1.18
C ALA A 132 -12.21 -24.70 2.15
N LEU A 133 -13.04 -25.10 3.12
CA LEU A 133 -13.58 -24.22 4.14
C LEU A 133 -12.47 -23.65 5.04
N GLY A 134 -11.53 -24.48 5.50
CA GLY A 134 -10.42 -24.01 6.34
C GLY A 134 -9.53 -23.02 5.62
N ASN A 135 -9.22 -23.26 4.33
CA ASN A 135 -8.44 -22.33 3.51
C ASN A 135 -9.20 -21.02 3.26
N LEU A 136 -10.52 -21.08 3.03
CA LEU A 136 -11.36 -19.90 2.86
C LEU A 136 -11.39 -19.05 4.14
N VAL A 137 -11.63 -19.67 5.31
CA VAL A 137 -11.62 -18.95 6.59
C VAL A 137 -10.26 -18.32 6.84
N ALA A 138 -9.17 -19.06 6.62
CA ALA A 138 -7.82 -18.53 6.78
C ALA A 138 -7.57 -17.31 5.88
N LEU A 139 -7.92 -17.40 4.60
CA LEU A 139 -7.75 -16.33 3.64
C LEU A 139 -8.58 -15.09 4.01
N MET A 140 -9.86 -15.27 4.34
CA MET A 140 -10.76 -14.19 4.75
C MET A 140 -10.27 -13.52 6.04
N SER A 141 -9.85 -14.29 7.05
CA SER A 141 -9.32 -13.74 8.30
C SER A 141 -8.05 -12.90 8.08
N THR A 142 -7.14 -13.36 7.23
CA THR A 142 -5.91 -12.62 6.90
C THR A 142 -6.23 -11.27 6.24
N PHE A 143 -7.11 -11.26 5.24
CA PHE A 143 -7.49 -10.01 4.57
C PHE A 143 -8.38 -9.11 5.44
N ALA A 144 -9.21 -9.67 6.32
CA ALA A 144 -9.98 -8.89 7.29
C ALA A 144 -9.04 -8.13 8.25
N MET A 145 -8.01 -8.80 8.79
CA MET A 145 -7.01 -8.14 9.64
C MET A 145 -6.24 -7.05 8.91
N SER A 146 -5.85 -7.30 7.65
CA SER A 146 -5.23 -6.28 6.80
C SER A 146 -6.16 -5.08 6.62
N GLY A 147 -7.43 -5.32 6.29
CA GLY A 147 -8.44 -4.28 6.11
C GLY A 147 -8.70 -3.45 7.36
N LEU A 148 -8.77 -4.09 8.53
CA LEU A 148 -8.95 -3.41 9.80
C LEU A 148 -7.75 -2.54 10.16
N LEU A 149 -6.52 -3.07 10.04
CA LEU A 149 -5.30 -2.31 10.30
C LEU A 149 -5.26 -1.03 9.46
N HIS A 150 -5.53 -1.19 8.17
CA HIS A 150 -5.54 -0.10 7.20
C HIS A 150 -6.66 0.91 7.50
N GLY A 151 -7.87 0.44 7.83
CA GLY A 151 -9.00 1.30 8.24
C GLY A 151 -8.76 2.11 9.53
N MET A 152 -7.80 1.73 10.38
CA MET A 152 -7.40 2.57 11.52
C MET A 152 -6.73 3.88 11.07
N GLY A 153 -6.10 3.91 9.90
CA GLY A 153 -5.59 5.16 9.31
C GLY A 153 -6.73 6.15 9.04
N SER A 154 -7.82 5.66 8.47
CA SER A 154 -9.05 6.42 8.24
C SER A 154 -9.66 6.93 9.55
N LEU A 155 -9.67 6.10 10.60
CA LEU A 155 -10.21 6.44 11.91
C LEU A 155 -9.38 7.50 12.65
N SER A 156 -8.06 7.50 12.45
CA SER A 156 -7.14 8.43 13.10
C SER A 156 -6.88 9.69 12.28
N ALA A 157 -7.42 9.78 11.07
CA ALA A 157 -7.30 10.94 10.21
C ALA A 157 -8.05 12.16 10.79
N VAL A 158 -7.52 13.36 10.53
CA VAL A 158 -8.20 14.61 10.90
C VAL A 158 -9.49 14.81 10.09
N PRO A 159 -9.50 14.61 8.76
CA PRO A 159 -10.73 14.63 7.99
C PRO A 159 -11.61 13.41 8.28
N GLN A 160 -12.93 13.59 8.23
CA GLN A 160 -13.86 12.47 8.25
C GLN A 160 -13.76 11.68 6.94
N THR A 161 -13.58 10.38 7.07
CA THR A 161 -13.41 9.44 5.95
C THR A 161 -14.42 8.29 6.06
N LYS A 162 -14.47 7.42 5.04
CA LYS A 162 -15.39 6.28 5.03
C LYS A 162 -14.66 5.03 5.52
N LEU A 163 -14.73 4.75 6.82
CA LEU A 163 -14.02 3.64 7.50
C LEU A 163 -14.18 2.26 6.85
N TRP A 164 -15.25 2.04 6.08
CA TRP A 164 -15.51 0.76 5.41
C TRP A 164 -14.72 0.58 4.11
N LYS A 165 -14.21 1.64 3.50
CA LYS A 165 -13.58 1.62 2.16
C LYS A 165 -12.36 0.70 2.11
N GLN A 166 -11.41 0.88 3.02
CA GLN A 166 -10.20 0.05 3.07
C GLN A 166 -10.51 -1.40 3.46
N PRO A 167 -11.33 -1.70 4.51
CA PRO A 167 -11.81 -3.05 4.76
C PRO A 167 -12.46 -3.72 3.55
N ALA A 168 -13.33 -3.01 2.82
CA ALA A 168 -13.97 -3.53 1.61
C ALA A 168 -12.96 -3.86 0.52
N PHE A 169 -11.97 -2.98 0.28
CA PHE A 169 -10.88 -3.25 -0.65
C PHE A 169 -10.17 -4.56 -0.33
N PHE A 170 -9.75 -4.76 0.93
CA PHE A 170 -9.01 -5.96 1.32
C PHE A 170 -9.89 -7.21 1.29
N LEU A 171 -11.16 -7.12 1.70
CA LEU A 171 -12.10 -8.25 1.65
C LEU A 171 -12.50 -8.65 0.22
N LEU A 172 -12.36 -7.77 -0.77
CA LEU A 172 -12.54 -8.14 -2.18
C LEU A 172 -11.36 -8.95 -2.75
N GLN A 173 -10.15 -8.82 -2.21
CA GLN A 173 -9.00 -9.55 -2.71
C GLN A 173 -9.14 -11.09 -2.66
N PRO A 174 -9.63 -11.72 -1.57
CA PRO A 174 -9.91 -13.15 -1.58
C PRO A 174 -10.96 -13.55 -2.62
N VAL A 175 -11.97 -12.71 -2.86
CA VAL A 175 -12.97 -12.95 -3.92
C VAL A 175 -12.29 -12.98 -5.29
N GLY A 176 -11.38 -12.04 -5.56
CA GLY A 176 -10.59 -12.00 -6.78
C GLY A 176 -9.70 -13.23 -6.95
N ILE A 177 -9.05 -13.66 -5.87
CA ILE A 177 -8.19 -14.85 -5.87
C ILE A 177 -9.01 -16.10 -6.22
N ILE A 178 -10.16 -16.28 -5.59
CA ILE A 178 -11.05 -17.42 -5.84
C ILE A 178 -11.57 -17.35 -7.28
N LEU A 179 -12.01 -16.17 -7.74
CA LEU A 179 -12.48 -15.99 -9.11
C LEU A 179 -11.40 -16.34 -10.13
N GLN A 180 -10.17 -15.86 -9.93
CA GLN A 180 -9.03 -16.19 -10.80
C GLN A 180 -8.78 -17.69 -10.85
N GLN A 181 -8.82 -18.37 -9.69
CA GLN A 181 -8.65 -19.82 -9.61
C GLN A 181 -9.74 -20.57 -10.38
N GLN A 182 -11.01 -20.14 -10.28
CA GLN A 182 -12.10 -20.76 -11.02
C GLN A 182 -11.99 -20.54 -12.53
N ILE A 183 -11.61 -19.32 -12.96
CA ILE A 183 -11.36 -19.01 -14.37
C ILE A 183 -10.19 -19.86 -14.89
N ALA A 184 -9.08 -19.89 -14.18
CA ALA A 184 -7.91 -20.67 -14.55
C ALA A 184 -8.23 -22.17 -14.65
N PHE A 185 -9.03 -22.71 -13.73
CA PHE A 185 -9.48 -24.09 -13.77
C PHE A 185 -10.31 -24.41 -15.02
N ARG A 186 -11.28 -23.54 -15.35
CA ARG A 186 -12.12 -23.71 -16.56
C ARG A 186 -11.31 -23.56 -17.85
N LEU A 187 -10.39 -22.58 -17.89
CA LEU A 187 -9.50 -22.39 -19.04
C LEU A 187 -8.54 -23.56 -19.21
N HIS A 188 -8.01 -24.13 -18.13
CA HIS A 188 -7.12 -25.29 -18.21
C HIS A 188 -7.85 -26.53 -18.76
N ARG A 189 -9.13 -26.70 -18.44
CA ARG A 189 -9.97 -27.77 -19.05
C ARG A 189 -10.19 -27.57 -20.55
N SER A 190 -10.30 -26.32 -20.99
CA SER A 190 -10.59 -25.97 -22.39
C SER A 190 -9.33 -25.87 -23.25
N LEU A 191 -8.20 -25.49 -22.64
CA LEU A 191 -6.90 -25.25 -23.27
C LEU A 191 -5.78 -25.92 -22.43
N PRO A 192 -5.75 -27.26 -22.32
CA PRO A 192 -4.82 -27.97 -21.43
C PRO A 192 -3.35 -27.78 -21.81
N THR A 193 -3.07 -27.55 -23.09
CA THR A 193 -1.72 -27.35 -23.65
C THR A 193 -1.32 -25.87 -23.79
N ALA A 194 -2.04 -24.95 -23.11
CA ALA A 194 -1.71 -23.53 -23.15
C ALA A 194 -0.25 -23.27 -22.73
N HIS A 195 0.49 -22.58 -23.60
CA HIS A 195 1.89 -22.24 -23.38
C HIS A 195 2.06 -21.47 -22.06
N VAL A 196 3.19 -21.69 -21.37
CA VAL A 196 3.46 -21.05 -20.06
C VAL A 196 3.38 -19.53 -20.15
N THR A 197 3.86 -18.93 -21.24
CA THR A 197 3.77 -17.48 -21.48
C THR A 197 2.33 -16.98 -21.49
N LEU A 198 1.41 -17.71 -22.14
CA LEU A 198 0.00 -17.32 -22.21
C LEU A 198 -0.64 -17.34 -20.81
N ARG A 199 -0.32 -18.36 -20.01
CA ARG A 199 -0.80 -18.45 -18.61
C ARG A 199 -0.26 -17.31 -17.75
N ARG A 200 1.03 -16.98 -17.90
CA ARG A 200 1.68 -15.85 -17.18
C ARG A 200 1.10 -14.49 -17.57
N ILE A 201 0.85 -14.28 -18.86
CA ILE A 201 0.17 -13.09 -19.38
C ILE A 201 -1.24 -13.00 -18.81
N GLY A 202 -2.01 -14.10 -18.83
CA GLY A 202 -3.35 -14.14 -18.25
C GLY A 202 -3.37 -13.84 -16.74
N ASN A 203 -2.38 -14.36 -16.01
CA ASN A 203 -2.21 -14.07 -14.59
C ASN A 203 -1.96 -12.58 -14.34
N ALA A 204 -0.98 -11.99 -15.04
CA ALA A 204 -0.64 -10.58 -14.91
C ALA A 204 -1.81 -9.67 -15.30
N TRP A 205 -2.51 -9.98 -16.40
CA TRP A 205 -3.68 -9.21 -16.83
C TRP A 205 -4.83 -9.29 -15.83
N PHE A 206 -5.16 -10.48 -15.33
CA PHE A 206 -6.21 -10.61 -14.33
C PHE A 206 -5.86 -9.81 -13.08
N THR A 207 -4.63 -9.91 -12.59
CA THR A 207 -4.17 -9.14 -11.42
C THR A 207 -4.27 -7.65 -11.67
N LEU A 208 -3.80 -7.16 -12.81
CA LEU A 208 -3.84 -5.74 -13.16
C LEU A 208 -5.28 -5.22 -13.22
N LEU A 209 -6.17 -5.93 -13.93
CA LEU A 209 -7.58 -5.52 -14.07
C LEU A 209 -8.32 -5.57 -12.74
N TRP A 210 -8.09 -6.61 -11.93
CA TRP A 210 -8.72 -6.74 -10.61
C TRP A 210 -8.30 -5.61 -9.67
N LEU A 211 -7.00 -5.35 -9.60
CA LEU A 211 -6.46 -4.26 -8.79
C LEU A 211 -6.93 -2.91 -9.33
N TYR A 212 -6.95 -2.70 -10.65
CA TYR A 212 -7.46 -1.46 -11.23
C TYR A 212 -8.92 -1.19 -10.86
N ALA A 213 -9.77 -2.22 -10.92
CA ALA A 213 -11.18 -2.11 -10.59
C ALA A 213 -11.44 -1.90 -9.09
N THR A 214 -10.60 -2.45 -8.21
CA THR A 214 -10.82 -2.41 -6.75
C THR A 214 -10.03 -1.30 -6.04
N ALA A 215 -8.90 -0.86 -6.60
CA ALA A 215 -8.02 0.15 -6.03
C ALA A 215 -8.67 1.50 -5.68
N PRO A 216 -9.71 2.00 -6.38
CA PRO A 216 -10.38 3.24 -5.98
C PRO A 216 -10.87 3.21 -4.52
N LEU A 217 -11.36 2.04 -4.05
CA LEU A 217 -11.78 1.89 -2.64
C LEU A 217 -10.64 2.23 -1.68
N PHE A 218 -9.40 1.82 -2.00
CA PHE A 218 -8.25 2.11 -1.16
C PHE A 218 -7.72 3.54 -1.39
N ASN A 219 -7.44 3.89 -2.65
CA ASN A 219 -6.77 5.14 -2.99
C ASN A 219 -7.60 6.38 -2.69
N ASP A 220 -8.93 6.32 -2.87
CA ASP A 220 -9.80 7.44 -2.56
C ASP A 220 -9.80 7.74 -1.06
N ASP A 221 -9.79 6.70 -0.23
CA ASP A 221 -9.73 6.86 1.21
C ASP A 221 -8.36 7.41 1.65
N MET A 222 -7.26 6.95 1.04
CA MET A 222 -5.92 7.50 1.25
C MET A 222 -5.83 9.00 0.89
N ALA A 223 -6.50 9.40 -0.19
CA ALA A 223 -6.53 10.78 -0.62
C ALA A 223 -7.42 11.65 0.29
N GLU A 224 -8.60 11.15 0.67
CA GLU A 224 -9.53 11.83 1.59
C GLU A 224 -8.92 12.01 3.00
N MET A 225 -8.13 11.06 3.48
CA MET A 225 -7.41 11.20 4.75
C MET A 225 -6.23 12.17 4.69
N GLY A 226 -5.86 12.64 3.49
CA GLY A 226 -4.75 13.56 3.29
C GLY A 226 -3.36 12.90 3.36
N LEU A 227 -3.26 11.58 3.13
CA LEU A 227 -1.98 10.86 3.23
C LEU A 227 -0.88 11.49 2.36
N TRP A 228 -1.25 11.90 1.16
CA TRP A 228 -0.33 12.41 0.15
C TRP A 228 0.18 13.82 0.46
N LEU A 229 -0.37 14.48 1.47
CA LEU A 229 0.09 15.77 1.98
C LEU A 229 1.34 15.64 2.86
N LEU A 230 1.63 14.43 3.35
CA LEU A 230 2.84 14.16 4.12
C LEU A 230 4.06 14.35 3.24
N GLU A 231 5.04 15.12 3.71
CA GLU A 231 6.33 15.27 3.01
C GLU A 231 7.32 14.18 3.46
N PRO A 232 7.55 13.13 2.64
CA PRO A 232 8.29 11.95 3.07
C PRO A 232 9.82 12.16 3.11
N VAL A 233 10.32 13.25 2.51
CA VAL A 233 11.75 13.55 2.42
C VAL A 233 12.01 15.02 2.79
N PRO A 234 13.15 15.31 3.46
CA PRO A 234 13.43 16.65 3.98
C PRO A 234 13.76 17.67 2.88
N PHE A 235 14.36 17.23 1.77
CA PHE A 235 14.80 18.08 0.67
C PHE A 235 14.20 17.62 -0.65
N SER A 236 13.81 18.58 -1.48
CA SER A 236 13.21 18.37 -2.78
C SER A 236 14.05 18.94 -3.90
N VAL A 237 14.60 18.04 -4.71
CA VAL A 237 15.31 18.38 -5.93
C VAL A 237 14.33 18.96 -6.95
N PHE A 238 13.11 18.41 -7.04
CA PHE A 238 12.11 18.93 -7.98
C PHE A 238 11.63 20.34 -7.64
N ARG A 239 11.42 20.68 -6.36
CA ARG A 239 11.12 22.07 -5.96
C ARG A 239 12.31 22.99 -6.23
N ALA A 240 13.54 22.56 -5.94
CA ALA A 240 14.75 23.33 -6.25
C ALA A 240 14.90 23.62 -7.76
N MET A 241 14.44 22.71 -8.62
CA MET A 241 14.39 22.89 -10.08
C MET A 241 13.19 23.71 -10.56
N GLY A 242 12.35 24.25 -9.66
CA GLY A 242 11.20 25.10 -10.02
C GLY A 242 9.91 24.33 -10.37
N PHE A 243 9.83 23.03 -10.07
CA PHE A 243 8.60 22.26 -10.29
C PHE A 243 7.58 22.34 -9.14
N GLY A 244 7.92 23.03 -8.05
CA GLY A 244 7.01 23.30 -6.91
C GLY A 244 5.96 24.36 -7.21
N TYR A 245 5.09 24.62 -6.24
CA TYR A 245 4.20 25.78 -6.28
C TYR A 245 4.97 27.09 -6.02
N PRO A 246 4.44 28.25 -6.47
CA PRO A 246 5.03 29.54 -6.10
C PRO A 246 5.15 29.69 -4.59
N GLY A 247 6.36 29.91 -4.09
CA GLY A 247 6.65 30.02 -2.65
C GLY A 247 7.14 28.72 -1.99
N ASP A 248 7.13 27.59 -2.69
CA ASP A 248 7.68 26.35 -2.18
C ASP A 248 9.20 26.44 -1.96
N ALA A 249 9.65 26.09 -0.75
CA ALA A 249 11.06 25.93 -0.45
C ALA A 249 11.58 24.55 -0.91
N ALA A 250 12.85 24.51 -1.34
CA ALA A 250 13.54 23.24 -1.61
C ALA A 250 13.67 22.38 -0.35
N TRP A 251 13.82 23.02 0.82
CA TRP A 251 13.73 22.37 2.12
C TRP A 251 12.26 22.25 2.56
N ARG A 252 11.80 21.02 2.80
CA ARG A 252 10.38 20.69 3.04
C ARG A 252 10.01 20.63 4.52
N TRP A 253 10.90 20.13 5.37
CA TRP A 253 10.58 19.88 6.77
C TRP A 253 10.75 21.15 7.60
N ASP A 254 9.68 21.61 8.22
CA ASP A 254 9.71 22.68 9.21
C ASP A 254 9.63 22.12 10.64
N ARG A 255 9.41 23.00 11.63
CA ARG A 255 9.29 22.62 13.05
C ARG A 255 8.16 21.62 13.33
N SER A 256 7.16 21.48 12.46
CA SER A 256 6.06 20.51 12.63
C SER A 256 6.47 19.07 12.34
N TYR A 257 7.59 18.85 11.64
CA TYR A 257 8.12 17.51 11.37
C TYR A 257 9.02 16.97 12.50
N PHE A 258 9.28 17.79 13.52
CA PHE A 258 10.12 17.42 14.65
C PHE A 258 9.29 17.29 15.92
N PHE A 259 9.73 16.39 16.81
CA PHE A 259 9.15 16.27 18.14
C PHE A 259 9.18 17.63 18.85
N ARG A 260 8.02 18.04 19.34
CA ARG A 260 7.87 19.24 20.15
C ARG A 260 7.23 18.88 21.48
N TRP A 261 7.66 19.57 22.52
CA TRP A 261 7.00 19.47 23.80
C TRP A 261 5.64 20.18 23.75
N HIS A 262 4.56 19.45 24.03
CA HIS A 262 3.23 19.98 24.24
C HIS A 262 2.94 20.05 25.74
N SER A 263 2.56 21.23 26.22
CA SER A 263 2.11 21.43 27.61
C SER A 263 0.59 21.52 27.64
N GLY A 264 -0.06 20.49 28.18
CA GLY A 264 -1.50 20.48 28.43
C GLY A 264 -1.86 21.10 29.79
N ARG A 265 -3.15 21.08 30.15
CA ARG A 265 -3.63 21.61 31.44
C ARG A 265 -3.26 20.72 32.62
N SER A 266 -3.00 19.45 32.36
CA SER A 266 -2.63 18.45 33.37
C SER A 266 -1.46 17.62 32.87
N TRP A 267 -0.71 16.99 33.77
CA TRP A 267 0.52 16.28 33.40
C TRP A 267 0.29 15.15 32.37
N TRP A 268 -0.87 14.49 32.41
CA TRP A 268 -1.25 13.44 31.45
C TRP A 268 -1.69 13.98 30.07
N GLN A 269 -1.84 15.30 29.93
CA GLN A 269 -2.08 15.99 28.67
C GLN A 269 -0.79 16.63 28.12
N SER A 270 0.32 16.56 28.86
CA SER A 270 1.62 17.06 28.45
C SER A 270 2.50 15.93 27.97
N GLY A 271 3.34 16.19 26.96
CA GLY A 271 4.25 15.18 26.43
C GLY A 271 4.84 15.59 25.09
N PHE A 272 5.49 14.64 24.43
CA PHE A 272 5.96 14.84 23.06
C PHE A 272 4.78 14.78 22.11
N ALA A 273 4.57 15.87 21.37
CA ALA A 273 3.71 15.91 20.20
C ALA A 273 4.55 15.80 18.94
N ILE A 274 3.94 15.19 17.92
CA ILE A 274 4.35 15.25 16.52
C ILE A 274 3.44 16.31 15.89
#